data_AF-A0A5S4FBI9-F1
#
_entry.id   AF-A0A5S4FBI9-F1
#
_cell.length_a   1.000
_cell.length_b   1.000
_cell.length_c   1.000
_cell.angle_alpha   90.00
_cell.angle_beta   90.00
_cell.angle_gamma   90.00
#
_symmetry.space_group_name_H-M   'P 1'
#
loop_
_entity.id
_entity.type
_entity.pdbx_description
1 polymer ?
#
loop_
_entity_poly.entity_id
_entity_poly.type
_entity_poly.pdbx_seq_one_letter_code
_entity_poly.pdbx_strand_id
1 'polypeptide(L)'
;MGILGKGGKPKTRRLPVETGYALDRYLEDRARRAGVAVSELSGRIFVTDAGGRFSRSSASELVERIGRQAGIAAKVTPHVLRHIWALIAKELGTDPADIKEALDHESLLAWT
;
A
#
# COMPACT_ATOMS: atom_id res chain seq x y z
N MET A 1 -8.61 -9.62 -4.43
CA MET A 1 -8.32 -9.02 -3.12
C MET A 1 -9.18 -7.78 -2.95
N GLY A 2 -10.14 -7.79 -2.01
CA GLY A 2 -11.10 -6.69 -1.82
C GLY A 2 -10.65 -5.76 -0.68
N ILE A 3 -10.82 -4.46 -0.87
CA ILE A 3 -10.66 -3.44 0.17
C ILE A 3 -12.07 -3.08 0.64
N LEU A 4 -12.30 -3.00 1.96
CA LEU A 4 -13.54 -2.44 2.47
C LEU A 4 -13.46 -0.92 2.39
N GLY A 5 -14.27 -0.32 1.52
CA GLY A 5 -14.40 1.13 1.40
C GLY A 5 -15.33 1.72 2.46
N LYS A 6 -15.52 3.05 2.39
CA LYS A 6 -16.46 3.78 3.25
C LYS A 6 -17.85 3.12 3.18
N GLY A 7 -18.45 2.87 4.35
CA GLY A 7 -19.75 2.19 4.47
C GLY A 7 -19.70 0.67 4.31
N GLY A 8 -18.52 0.05 4.39
CA GLY A 8 -18.36 -1.41 4.31
C GLY A 8 -18.52 -1.97 2.90
N LYS A 9 -18.60 -1.10 1.88
CA LYS A 9 -18.76 -1.54 0.49
C LYS A 9 -17.45 -2.14 -0.03
N PRO A 10 -17.45 -3.37 -0.57
CA PRO A 10 -16.25 -3.96 -1.12
C PRO A 10 -15.80 -3.17 -2.36
N LYS A 11 -14.50 -2.96 -2.46
CA LYS A 11 -13.83 -2.31 -3.59
C LYS A 11 -12.72 -3.19 -4.10
N THR A 12 -12.54 -3.20 -5.41
CA THR A 12 -11.42 -3.87 -6.06
C THR A 12 -10.50 -2.81 -6.63
N ARG A 13 -9.19 -3.04 -6.55
CA ARG A 13 -8.17 -2.21 -7.19
C ARG A 13 -7.27 -3.11 -8.01
N ARG A 14 -6.94 -2.65 -9.22
CA ARG A 14 -5.89 -3.28 -10.03
C ARG A 14 -4.54 -2.88 -9.44
N LEU A 15 -3.66 -3.85 -9.32
CA LEU A 15 -2.28 -3.65 -8.88
C LEU A 15 -1.35 -3.96 -10.05
N PRO A 16 -0.21 -3.28 -10.17
CA PRO A 16 0.85 -3.69 -11.07
C PRO A 16 1.28 -5.14 -10.78
N VAL A 17 1.70 -5.87 -11.81
CA VAL A 17 2.06 -7.29 -11.67
C VAL A 17 3.21 -7.50 -10.68
N GLU A 18 4.13 -6.55 -10.62
CA GLU A 18 5.27 -6.48 -9.71
C GLU A 18 4.81 -6.38 -8.25
N THR A 19 3.69 -5.70 -8.00
CA THR A 19 3.09 -5.64 -6.66
C THR A 19 2.51 -7.00 -6.27
N GLY A 20 1.96 -7.75 -7.24
CA GLY A 20 1.55 -9.14 -7.05
C GLY A 20 2.73 -10.02 -6.62
N TYR A 21 3.82 -10.01 -7.38
CA TYR A 21 5.02 -10.78 -7.05
C TYR A 21 5.62 -10.42 -5.69
N ALA A 22 5.64 -9.12 -5.33
CA ALA A 22 6.11 -8.69 -4.02
C ALA A 22 5.21 -9.20 -2.89
N LEU A 23 3.89 -9.23 -3.11
CA LEU A 23 2.93 -9.75 -2.15
C LEU A 23 3.07 -11.27 -1.98
N ASP A 24 3.24 -12.01 -3.08
CA ASP A 24 3.43 -13.47 -3.04
C ASP A 24 4.67 -13.82 -2.22
N ARG A 25 5.81 -13.17 -2.51
CA ARG A 25 7.06 -13.36 -1.75
C ARG A 25 6.89 -13.06 -0.26
N TYR A 26 6.13 -12.02 0.07
CA TYR A 26 5.84 -11.68 1.46
C TYR A 26 4.96 -12.73 2.14
N LEU A 27 3.93 -13.24 1.47
CA LEU A 27 3.05 -14.27 2.01
C LEU A 27 3.76 -15.61 2.17
N GLU A 28 4.63 -15.98 1.24
CA GLU A 28 5.51 -17.16 1.34
C GLU A 28 6.44 -17.06 2.55
N ASP A 29 7.12 -15.93 2.74
CA ASP A 29 7.98 -15.70 3.90
C ASP A 29 7.19 -15.76 5.22
N ARG A 30 6.01 -15.15 5.25
CA ARG A 30 5.13 -15.18 6.42
C ARG A 30 4.69 -16.61 6.75
N ALA A 31 4.25 -17.38 5.75
CA ALA A 31 3.84 -18.77 5.90
C ALA A 31 4.99 -19.64 6.44
N ARG A 32 6.19 -19.46 5.88
CA ARG A 32 7.41 -20.12 6.34
C ARG A 32 7.72 -19.80 7.80
N ARG A 33 7.67 -18.53 8.21
CA ARG A 33 7.90 -18.12 9.61
C ARG A 33 6.85 -18.67 10.58
N ALA A 34 5.62 -18.86 10.11
CA ALA A 34 4.53 -19.44 10.88
C ALA A 34 4.50 -20.98 10.86
N GLY A 35 5.32 -21.63 10.03
CA GLY A 35 5.35 -23.10 9.89
C GLY A 35 4.10 -23.70 9.25
N VAL A 36 3.43 -22.95 8.37
CA VAL A 36 2.17 -23.37 7.70
C VAL A 36 2.26 -23.12 6.19
N ALA A 37 1.32 -23.68 5.41
CA ALA A 37 1.16 -23.33 4.01
C ALA A 37 0.57 -21.92 3.83
N VAL A 38 0.83 -21.29 2.68
CA VAL A 38 0.24 -19.96 2.35
C VAL A 38 -1.29 -20.00 2.40
N SER A 39 -1.91 -21.09 1.98
CA SER A 39 -3.37 -21.31 2.02
C SER A 39 -3.94 -21.39 3.44
N GLU A 40 -3.11 -21.66 4.43
CA GLU A 40 -3.51 -21.77 5.85
C GLU A 40 -3.29 -20.44 6.61
N LEU A 41 -2.68 -19.44 5.96
CA LEU A 41 -2.57 -18.10 6.54
C LEU A 41 -3.95 -17.48 6.73
N SER A 42 -4.21 -17.02 7.95
CA SER A 42 -5.45 -16.35 8.32
C SER A 42 -5.20 -14.93 8.85
N GLY A 43 -6.29 -14.17 8.99
CA GLY A 43 -6.28 -12.84 9.58
C GLY A 43 -5.84 -11.73 8.62
N ARG A 44 -5.03 -10.78 9.12
CA ARG A 44 -4.58 -9.61 8.37
C ARG A 44 -3.50 -10.02 7.38
N ILE A 45 -3.50 -9.39 6.20
CA ILE A 45 -2.45 -9.58 5.19
C ILE A 45 -1.11 -9.16 5.77
N PHE A 46 -1.02 -7.91 6.26
CA PHE A 46 0.18 -7.38 6.88
C PHE A 46 0.15 -7.56 8.41
N VAL A 47 1.23 -8.12 8.94
CA VAL A 47 1.43 -8.35 10.37
C VAL A 47 2.81 -7.85 10.82
N THR A 48 2.99 -7.64 12.11
CA THR A 48 4.33 -7.42 12.69
C THR A 48 5.11 -8.74 12.73
N ASP A 49 6.40 -8.69 13.04
CA ASP A 49 7.23 -9.91 13.18
C ASP A 49 6.71 -10.87 14.26
N ALA A 50 6.03 -10.34 15.29
CA ALA A 50 5.35 -11.13 16.31
C ALA A 50 3.95 -11.64 15.88
N GLY A 51 3.55 -11.44 14.61
CA GLY A 51 2.22 -11.82 14.09
C GLY A 51 1.09 -10.85 14.48
N GLY A 52 1.42 -9.75 15.14
CA GLY A 52 0.45 -8.76 15.63
C GLY A 52 -0.06 -7.81 14.54
N ARG A 53 -0.92 -6.87 14.93
CA ARG A 53 -1.49 -5.86 14.02
C ARG A 53 -0.38 -4.93 13.51
N PHE A 54 -0.20 -4.90 12.19
CA PHE A 54 0.59 -3.85 11.53
C PHE A 54 -0.20 -2.54 11.52
N SER A 55 0.36 -1.49 12.14
CA SER A 55 -0.33 -0.22 12.36
C SER A 55 -0.01 0.80 11.26
N ARG A 56 -0.75 1.92 11.25
CA ARG A 56 -0.48 3.04 10.35
C ARG A 56 0.85 3.73 10.68
N SER A 57 1.21 3.85 11.96
CA SER A 57 2.51 4.43 12.34
C SER A 57 3.66 3.53 11.89
N SER A 58 3.54 2.21 12.06
CA SER A 58 4.55 1.25 11.57
C SER A 58 4.71 1.30 10.05
N ALA A 59 3.62 1.50 9.31
CA ALA A 59 3.70 1.71 7.86
C ALA A 59 4.46 2.99 7.51
N SER A 60 4.21 4.10 8.21
CA SER A 60 4.95 5.35 8.01
C SER A 60 6.44 5.19 8.33
N GLU A 61 6.77 4.59 9.48
CA GLU A 61 8.16 4.33 9.89
C GLU A 61 8.90 3.42 8.91
N LEU A 62 8.23 2.38 8.39
CA LEU A 62 8.78 1.49 7.39
C LEU A 62 9.13 2.24 6.11
N VAL A 63 8.21 3.04 5.58
CA VAL A 63 8.42 3.82 4.35
C VAL A 63 9.52 4.87 4.55
N GLU A 64 9.53 5.56 5.69
CA GLU A 64 10.58 6.52 6.02
C GLU A 64 11.96 5.83 6.09
N ARG A 65 12.04 4.65 6.70
CA ARG A 65 13.28 3.87 6.76
C ARG A 65 13.75 3.45 5.38
N ILE A 66 12.86 2.96 4.52
CA ILE A 66 13.19 2.59 3.14
C ILE A 66 13.71 3.81 2.36
N GLY A 67 13.06 4.98 2.51
CA GLY A 67 13.51 6.22 1.88
C GLY A 67 14.93 6.62 2.29
N ARG A 68 15.26 6.52 3.58
CA ARG A 68 16.63 6.76 4.08
C ARG A 68 17.63 5.77 3.51
N GLN A 69 17.28 4.48 3.46
CA GLN A 69 18.13 3.43 2.89
C GLN A 69 18.38 3.64 1.39
N ALA A 70 17.42 4.24 0.68
CA ALA A 70 17.56 4.62 -0.73
C ALA A 70 18.34 5.94 -0.94
N GLY A 71 18.85 6.58 0.12
CA GLY A 71 19.61 7.83 0.02
C GLY A 71 18.74 9.08 -0.26
N ILE A 72 17.43 9.00 -0.06
CA ILE A 72 16.53 10.13 -0.28
C ILE A 72 16.63 11.09 0.91
N ALA A 73 17.11 12.30 0.67
CA ALA A 73 17.27 13.32 1.71
C ALA A 73 15.93 13.84 2.26
N ALA A 74 14.90 13.87 1.42
CA ALA A 74 13.56 14.29 1.81
C ALA A 74 12.83 13.22 2.63
N LYS A 75 11.92 13.66 3.51
CA LYS A 75 11.07 12.74 4.28
C LYS A 75 10.05 12.04 3.39
N VAL A 76 10.22 10.73 3.17
CA VAL A 76 9.28 9.91 2.40
C VAL A 76 8.27 9.26 3.33
N THR A 77 6.98 9.48 3.10
CA THR A 77 5.87 8.88 3.87
C THR A 77 4.84 8.27 2.92
N PRO A 78 3.93 7.38 3.40
CA PRO A 78 2.87 6.83 2.56
C PRO A 78 2.00 7.90 1.89
N HIS A 79 1.77 9.03 2.55
CA HIS A 79 0.99 10.14 1.99
C HIS A 79 1.73 10.84 0.85
N VAL A 80 3.04 11.07 1.00
CA VAL A 80 3.88 11.64 -0.07
C VAL A 80 3.91 10.72 -1.28
N LEU A 81 4.08 9.41 -1.09
CA LEU A 81 4.06 8.44 -2.19
C LEU A 81 2.71 8.45 -2.94
N ARG A 82 1.60 8.55 -2.20
CA ARG A 82 0.25 8.65 -2.79
C ARG A 82 0.07 9.91 -3.64
N HIS A 83 0.62 11.04 -3.19
CA HIS A 83 0.60 12.28 -3.97
C HIS A 83 1.45 12.20 -5.23
N ILE A 84 2.66 11.64 -5.13
CA ILE A 84 3.54 11.43 -6.29
C ILE A 84 2.87 10.52 -7.32
N TRP A 85 2.21 9.45 -6.87
CA TRP A 85 1.43 8.59 -7.76
C TRP A 85 0.33 9.37 -8.50
N ALA A 86 -0.41 10.25 -7.81
CA ALA A 86 -1.47 11.05 -8.41
C ALA A 86 -0.91 12.05 -9.43
N LEU A 87 0.24 12.67 -9.13
CA LEU A 87 0.94 13.57 -10.04
C LEU A 87 1.39 12.82 -11.30
N ILE A 88 2.07 11.68 -11.15
CA ILE A 88 2.53 10.86 -12.27
C ILE A 88 1.34 10.41 -13.13
N ALA A 89 0.25 9.94 -12.52
CA ALA A 89 -0.95 9.53 -13.25
C ALA A 89 -1.54 10.68 -14.08
N LYS A 90 -1.57 11.90 -13.52
CA LYS A 90 -2.00 13.10 -14.22
C LYS A 90 -1.07 13.46 -15.37
N GLU A 91 0.25 13.42 -15.16
CA GLU A 91 1.25 13.70 -16.20
C GLU A 91 1.19 12.70 -17.36
N LEU A 92 0.84 11.45 -17.09
CA LEU A 92 0.59 10.41 -18.10
C LEU A 92 -0.78 10.54 -18.79
N GLY A 93 -1.56 11.58 -18.48
CA GLY A 93 -2.85 11.84 -19.11
C GLY A 93 -4.00 10.93 -18.64
N THR A 94 -3.89 10.34 -17.44
CA THR A 94 -4.98 9.54 -16.86
C THR A 94 -6.18 10.44 -16.56
N ASP A 95 -7.40 9.95 -16.83
CA ASP A 95 -8.63 10.69 -16.56
C ASP A 95 -8.70 11.10 -15.06
N PRO A 96 -8.91 12.38 -14.73
CA PRO A 96 -9.07 12.83 -13.35
C PRO A 96 -10.15 12.06 -12.56
N ALA A 97 -11.20 11.55 -13.21
CA ALA A 97 -12.22 10.71 -12.60
C ALA A 97 -11.63 9.38 -12.12
N ASP A 98 -10.80 8.73 -12.93
CA ASP A 98 -10.12 7.47 -12.60
C ASP A 98 -9.10 7.67 -11.46
N ILE A 99 -8.34 8.78 -11.50
CA ILE A 99 -7.42 9.15 -10.41
C ILE A 99 -8.21 9.33 -9.10
N LYS A 100 -9.32 10.08 -9.13
CA LYS A 100 -10.18 10.29 -7.95
C LYS A 100 -10.79 9.00 -7.43
N GLU A 101 -11.23 8.10 -8.31
CA GLU A 101 -11.76 6.80 -7.90
C GLU A 101 -10.66 5.97 -7.22
N ALA A 102 -9.47 5.90 -7.80
CA ALA A 102 -8.34 5.19 -7.23
C ALA A 102 -7.94 5.74 -5.85
N LEU A 103 -8.06 7.06 -5.65
CA LEU A 103 -7.84 7.74 -4.38
C LEU A 103 -9.06 7.76 -3.44
N ASP A 104 -10.16 7.09 -3.77
CA ASP A 104 -11.37 7.06 -2.93
C ASP A 104 -11.90 8.47 -2.55
N HIS A 105 -11.93 9.37 -3.53
CA HIS A 105 -12.38 10.77 -3.41
C HIS A 105 -11.56 11.66 -2.46
N GLU A 106 -10.36 11.23 -2.02
CA GLU A 106 -9.46 12.16 -1.35
C GLU A 106 -9.03 13.27 -2.32
N SER A 107 -9.14 14.50 -1.83
CA SER A 107 -8.90 15.73 -2.57
C SER A 107 -7.53 15.73 -3.26
N LEU A 108 -7.50 16.06 -4.55
CA LEU A 108 -6.29 16.43 -5.29
C LEU A 108 -5.75 17.82 -4.88
N LEU A 109 -6.50 18.57 -4.06
CA LEU A 109 -6.17 19.91 -3.58
C LEU A 109 -5.62 19.81 -2.15
N ALA A 110 -4.30 19.72 -2.04
CA ALA A 110 -3.54 20.02 -0.82
C ALA A 110 -2.26 20.82 -1.16
N TRP A 111 -2.30 21.62 -2.23
CA TRP A 111 -1.17 22.41 -2.73
C TRP A 111 -1.59 23.82 -3.16
N THR A 112 -2.41 24.48 -2.34
CA THR A 112 -2.50 25.96 -2.31
C THR A 112 -2.06 26.42 -0.94
#